data_AF-A0A960SNV5-F1
#
_entry.id   AF-A0A960SNV5-F1
#
_cell.length_a   1.000
_cell.length_b   1.000
_cell.length_c   1.000
_cell.angle_alpha   90.00
_cell.angle_beta   90.00
_cell.angle_gamma   90.00
#
_symmetry.space_group_name_H-M   'P 1'
#
loop_
_entity.id
_entity.type
_entity.pdbx_description
1 polymer ?
#
loop_
_entity_poly.entity_id
_entity_poly.type
_entity_poly.pdbx_seq_one_letter_code
_entity_poly.pdbx_strand_id
1 'polypeptide(L)'
;LIDIPHRSTPFTHGMTFYKFRGPTSIQPTSLFTRTVMTVGHSKALRAIYSVNNFYPPPHDDPKMKTGTFAVAVASRFGSGRVAAFADSTIFSNFEIFYPGKYEYLLNTLDWLNHEDDSMGAFLQRCGLLAAFGLLIYLLVATSSPRRWLEILVAALLTGWLAGVIVRQVEARRVAFPEPVSPARAVFFASKADEPAYGLRTFTTDAPYEDRFDVFVQWVLRTGAFSAFLLTDEGAHTDLYDHLRSAENVDTALAFIARKPEDLDQLRALAKGRGRSATRWLLLFSNTITAEAAAAALNEAGLAQGAALEQVKSAWPQRQVLVESGGRRLEIVAGAARFSDQPMGFSEKVTPTPVQRALFDEAFGLVDALFLPATGVTTNAPQPVANATPPIPAQP
;
A
#
# COMPACT_ATOMS: atom_id res chain seq x y z
N LEU A 1 11.86 6.14 -1.35
CA LEU A 1 10.55 6.57 -0.83
C LEU A 1 10.28 7.92 -1.45
N ILE A 2 9.09 8.16 -1.98
CA ILE A 2 8.69 9.52 -2.34
C ILE A 2 7.69 9.96 -1.30
N ASP A 3 8.05 10.99 -0.54
CA ASP A 3 7.07 11.76 0.21
C ASP A 3 6.22 12.47 -0.84
N ILE A 4 4.94 12.11 -0.89
CA ILE A 4 4.04 12.77 -1.80
C ILE A 4 3.71 14.10 -1.14
N PRO A 5 4.07 15.25 -1.75
CA PRO A 5 3.72 16.54 -1.18
C PRO A 5 2.21 16.58 -0.98
N HIS A 6 1.72 17.21 0.09
CA HIS A 6 0.30 17.30 0.48
C HIS A 6 -0.68 17.80 -0.61
N ARG A 7 -0.19 18.16 -1.79
CA ARG A 7 -1.01 18.42 -2.97
C ARG A 7 -1.55 17.11 -3.53
N SER A 8 -2.71 16.71 -3.02
CA SER A 8 -3.54 15.67 -3.63
C SER A 8 -3.87 16.03 -5.08
N THR A 9 -3.56 15.12 -5.99
CA THR A 9 -4.03 15.11 -7.38
C THR A 9 -5.09 14.02 -7.52
N PRO A 10 -5.85 13.96 -8.64
CA PRO A 10 -6.74 12.84 -8.92
C PRO A 10 -6.05 11.48 -8.89
N PHE A 11 -4.72 11.43 -9.04
CA PHE A 11 -3.92 10.20 -8.98
C PHE A 11 -3.33 9.91 -7.60
N THR A 12 -3.13 10.95 -6.79
CA THR A 12 -2.36 10.86 -5.52
C THR A 12 -3.20 11.10 -4.27
N HIS A 13 -4.52 11.06 -4.41
CA HIS A 13 -5.43 11.22 -3.29
C HIS A 13 -5.29 10.09 -2.26
N GLY A 14 -5.34 10.43 -0.97
CA GLY A 14 -5.18 9.47 0.13
C GLY A 14 -3.76 8.89 0.30
N MET A 15 -2.83 9.24 -0.59
CA MET A 15 -1.48 8.69 -0.57
C MET A 15 -0.59 9.51 0.37
N THR A 16 -0.10 8.89 1.43
CA THR A 16 0.90 9.51 2.32
C THR A 16 2.31 9.43 1.72
N PHE A 17 2.68 8.27 1.20
CA PHE A 17 3.95 8.08 0.50
C PHE A 17 3.76 7.11 -0.66
N TYR A 18 4.78 7.01 -1.50
CA TYR A 18 4.86 5.99 -2.53
C TYR A 18 6.25 5.35 -2.60
N LYS A 19 6.29 4.02 -2.59
CA LYS A 19 7.54 3.24 -2.61
C LYS A 19 7.62 2.41 -3.88
N PHE A 20 8.32 2.93 -4.88
CA PHE A 20 8.68 2.17 -6.08
C PHE A 20 9.67 1.04 -5.76
N ARG A 21 9.70 0.01 -6.62
CA ARG A 21 10.70 -1.06 -6.62
C ARG A 21 11.96 -0.66 -7.35
N GLY A 22 11.77 -0.16 -8.57
CA GLY A 22 12.83 0.17 -9.50
C GLY A 22 12.22 0.81 -10.74
N PRO A 23 11.69 2.03 -10.62
CA PRO A 23 10.93 2.62 -11.70
C PRO A 23 11.88 2.99 -12.84
N THR A 24 11.44 2.76 -14.08
CA THR A 24 12.08 3.40 -15.23
C THR A 24 11.72 4.90 -15.27
N SER A 25 12.35 5.67 -16.14
CA SER A 25 11.90 7.05 -16.41
C SER A 25 11.05 7.10 -17.66
N ILE A 26 10.05 7.97 -17.68
CA ILE A 26 9.18 8.25 -18.84
C ILE A 26 9.55 9.63 -19.36
N GLN A 27 9.83 9.74 -20.66
CA GLN A 27 10.04 11.02 -21.32
C GLN A 27 8.79 11.38 -22.14
N PRO A 28 7.91 12.27 -21.64
CA PRO A 28 6.77 12.72 -22.42
C PRO A 28 7.24 13.53 -23.64
N THR A 29 6.79 13.17 -24.83
CA THR A 29 7.12 13.86 -26.09
C THR A 29 6.00 14.76 -26.60
N SER A 30 4.78 14.63 -26.05
CA SER A 30 3.62 15.44 -26.41
C SER A 30 3.42 16.59 -25.41
N LEU A 31 3.08 17.77 -25.92
CA LEU A 31 2.69 18.94 -25.12
C LEU A 31 1.40 18.74 -24.32
N PHE A 32 0.60 17.73 -24.69
CA PHE A 32 -0.66 17.41 -24.01
C PHE A 32 -0.50 16.36 -22.90
N THR A 33 0.68 15.75 -22.79
CA THR A 33 0.98 14.80 -21.73
C THR A 33 1.38 15.55 -20.47
N ARG A 34 0.73 15.20 -19.36
CA ARG A 34 0.98 15.75 -18.04
C ARG A 34 1.75 14.74 -17.20
N THR A 35 2.74 15.22 -16.46
CA THR A 35 3.42 14.40 -15.46
C THR A 35 2.50 14.21 -14.24
N VAL A 36 2.34 12.96 -13.83
CA VAL A 36 1.52 12.55 -12.68
C VAL A 36 2.38 12.37 -11.44
N MET A 37 3.47 11.61 -11.57
CA MET A 37 4.45 11.42 -10.51
C MET A 37 5.86 11.62 -11.04
N THR A 38 6.70 12.23 -10.21
CA THR A 38 8.13 12.41 -10.45
C THR A 38 8.94 11.87 -9.30
N VAL A 39 10.10 11.28 -9.58
CA VAL A 39 11.13 11.05 -8.57
C VAL A 39 12.18 12.14 -8.71
N GLY A 40 12.39 12.92 -7.64
CA GLY A 40 13.47 13.91 -7.54
C GLY A 40 14.76 13.30 -7.00
N HIS A 41 15.86 14.07 -7.03
CA HIS A 41 17.15 13.71 -6.43
C HIS A 41 17.64 12.29 -6.78
N SER A 42 17.34 11.83 -7.99
CA SER A 42 17.60 10.45 -8.41
C SER A 42 18.72 10.38 -9.43
N LYS A 43 19.32 9.20 -9.53
CA LYS A 43 20.25 8.81 -10.59
C LYS A 43 19.53 7.84 -11.52
N ALA A 44 19.62 8.07 -12.83
CA ALA A 44 19.05 7.18 -13.83
C ALA A 44 20.14 6.66 -14.77
N LEU A 45 20.12 5.35 -15.03
CA LEU A 45 20.99 4.69 -15.98
C LEU A 45 20.14 3.98 -17.04
N ARG A 46 20.68 3.80 -18.24
CA ARG A 46 20.02 2.98 -19.27
C ARG A 46 20.04 1.51 -18.83
N ALA A 47 18.94 0.81 -19.00
CA ALA A 47 18.85 -0.62 -18.72
C ALA A 47 19.92 -1.41 -19.51
N ILE A 48 20.55 -2.37 -18.84
CA ILE A 48 21.55 -3.27 -19.42
C ILE A 48 20.89 -4.63 -19.61
N TYR A 49 20.56 -4.96 -20.85
CA TYR A 49 19.88 -6.21 -21.19
C TYR A 49 20.83 -7.40 -21.41
N SER A 50 22.13 -7.20 -21.20
CA SER A 50 23.16 -8.23 -21.39
C SER A 50 23.49 -9.02 -20.12
N VAL A 51 22.79 -8.79 -19.01
CA VAL A 51 23.01 -9.47 -17.72
C VAL A 51 21.70 -10.07 -17.19
N ASN A 52 21.80 -11.13 -16.37
CA ASN A 52 20.63 -11.85 -15.85
C ASN A 52 19.79 -11.01 -14.86
N ASN A 53 20.35 -9.93 -14.31
CA ASN A 53 19.63 -8.99 -13.46
C ASN A 53 19.54 -7.63 -14.15
N PHE A 54 18.34 -7.28 -14.63
CA PHE A 54 18.06 -5.99 -15.27
C PHE A 54 18.08 -4.79 -14.29
N TYR A 55 18.14 -5.07 -12.99
CA TYR A 55 18.19 -4.10 -11.89
C TYR A 55 19.43 -4.38 -11.03
N PRO A 56 20.64 -4.07 -11.53
CA PRO A 56 21.86 -4.33 -10.77
C PRO A 56 21.80 -3.61 -9.42
N PRO A 57 22.54 -4.10 -8.41
CA PRO A 57 22.71 -3.38 -7.16
C PRO A 57 23.08 -1.91 -7.41
N PRO A 58 22.52 -0.97 -6.64
CA PRO A 58 22.85 0.44 -6.79
C PRO A 58 24.37 0.64 -6.68
N HIS A 59 24.98 1.14 -7.74
CA HIS A 59 26.38 1.56 -7.75
C HIS A 59 26.49 2.83 -8.57
N ASP A 60 27.44 3.68 -8.24
CA ASP A 60 27.65 4.91 -9.01
C ASP A 60 28.34 4.59 -10.35
N ASP A 61 27.69 4.96 -11.45
CA ASP A 61 28.24 4.86 -12.80
C ASP A 61 28.40 6.27 -13.41
N PRO A 62 29.55 6.61 -14.03
CA PRO A 62 29.78 7.91 -14.66
C PRO A 62 28.76 8.30 -15.75
N LYS A 63 28.03 7.34 -16.33
CA LYS A 63 26.99 7.56 -17.36
C LYS A 63 25.63 7.87 -16.75
N MET A 64 25.48 7.81 -15.43
CA MET A 64 24.22 8.15 -14.77
C MET A 64 23.85 9.60 -15.00
N LYS A 65 22.58 9.84 -15.28
CA LYS A 65 21.99 11.18 -15.29
C LYS A 65 21.38 11.48 -13.93
N THR A 66 21.62 12.67 -13.42
CA THR A 66 20.99 13.17 -12.18
C THR A 66 19.86 14.13 -12.51
N GLY A 67 18.80 14.12 -11.70
CA GLY A 67 17.73 15.10 -11.84
C GLY A 67 16.39 14.63 -11.31
N THR A 68 15.35 15.23 -11.87
CA THR A 68 13.95 14.85 -11.65
C THR A 68 13.44 14.09 -12.86
N PHE A 69 12.89 12.91 -12.63
CA PHE A 69 12.41 12.02 -13.68
C PHE A 69 10.91 11.78 -13.52
N ALA A 70 10.14 11.86 -14.60
CA ALA A 70 8.76 11.42 -14.59
C ALA A 70 8.71 9.88 -14.51
N VAL A 71 7.86 9.36 -13.64
CA VAL A 71 7.65 7.92 -13.42
C VAL A 71 6.19 7.51 -13.56
N ALA A 72 5.30 8.50 -13.67
CA ALA A 72 3.97 8.33 -14.19
C ALA A 72 3.56 9.56 -14.98
N VAL A 73 2.83 9.36 -16.07
CA VAL A 73 2.28 10.42 -16.93
C VAL A 73 0.85 10.09 -17.33
N ALA A 74 0.09 11.12 -17.66
CA ALA A 74 -1.29 11.00 -18.10
C ALA A 74 -1.52 11.89 -19.32
N SER A 75 -2.33 11.43 -20.26
CA SER A 75 -2.67 12.16 -21.47
C SER A 75 -4.08 11.83 -21.94
N ARG A 76 -4.54 12.51 -22.99
CA ARG A 76 -5.78 12.20 -23.67
C ARG A 76 -5.48 11.74 -25.09
N PHE A 77 -6.27 10.79 -25.57
CA PHE A 77 -6.22 10.34 -26.96
C PHE A 77 -7.65 10.15 -27.47
N GLY A 78 -8.04 10.96 -28.46
CA GLY A 78 -9.43 11.07 -28.87
C GLY A 78 -10.33 11.47 -27.69
N SER A 79 -11.42 10.72 -27.50
CA SER A 79 -12.32 10.88 -26.35
C SER A 79 -11.78 10.24 -25.07
N GLY A 80 -10.77 9.36 -25.17
CA GLY A 80 -10.27 8.56 -24.07
C GLY A 80 -9.17 9.23 -23.24
N ARG A 81 -8.89 8.61 -22.09
CA ARG A 81 -7.78 8.96 -21.19
C ARG A 81 -6.76 7.83 -21.16
N VAL A 82 -5.49 8.19 -21.08
CA VAL A 82 -4.36 7.25 -21.06
C VAL A 82 -3.47 7.60 -19.88
N ALA A 83 -3.19 6.62 -19.04
CA ALA A 83 -2.19 6.70 -17.98
C ALA A 83 -1.05 5.73 -18.29
N ALA A 84 0.19 6.18 -18.11
CA ALA A 84 1.38 5.36 -18.22
C ALA A 84 2.22 5.49 -16.95
N PHE A 85 2.77 4.39 -16.48
CA PHE A 85 3.54 4.28 -15.24
C PHE A 85 4.78 3.43 -15.49
N ALA A 86 5.83 3.66 -14.71
CA ALA A 86 7.17 3.19 -15.01
C ALA A 86 7.63 1.95 -14.21
N ASP A 87 6.75 1.37 -13.40
CA ASP A 87 7.06 0.22 -12.55
C ASP A 87 5.85 -0.71 -12.53
N SER A 88 5.90 -1.84 -13.23
CA SER A 88 4.77 -2.78 -13.24
C SER A 88 4.64 -3.57 -11.95
N THR A 89 5.70 -3.66 -11.15
CA THR A 89 5.73 -4.43 -9.91
C THR A 89 4.77 -3.86 -8.88
N ILE A 90 4.51 -2.55 -8.93
CA ILE A 90 3.56 -1.86 -8.04
C ILE A 90 2.12 -2.39 -8.16
N PHE A 91 1.79 -3.05 -9.28
CA PHE A 91 0.48 -3.67 -9.53
C PHE A 91 0.51 -5.20 -9.46
N SER A 92 1.61 -5.79 -8.99
CA SER A 92 1.64 -7.21 -8.68
C SER A 92 0.81 -7.48 -7.43
N ASN A 93 0.12 -8.63 -7.38
CA ASN A 93 -0.78 -8.98 -6.27
C ASN A 93 -0.10 -8.91 -4.90
N PHE A 94 1.20 -9.24 -4.85
CA PHE A 94 2.00 -9.24 -3.63
C PHE A 94 2.40 -7.83 -3.15
N GLU A 95 2.18 -6.82 -3.98
CA GLU A 95 2.67 -5.47 -3.76
C GLU A 95 1.56 -4.42 -3.76
N ILE A 96 0.43 -4.70 -4.42
CA ILE A 96 -0.62 -3.72 -4.63
C ILE A 96 -1.17 -3.12 -3.32
N PHE A 97 -1.22 -3.91 -2.24
CA PHE A 97 -1.73 -3.47 -0.94
C PHE A 97 -0.67 -2.81 -0.04
N TYR A 98 0.47 -2.43 -0.61
CA TYR A 98 1.36 -1.50 0.08
C TYR A 98 0.79 -0.08 0.07
N PRO A 99 0.98 0.68 1.16
CA PRO A 99 0.58 2.07 1.25
C PRO A 99 1.06 2.89 0.05
N GLY A 100 0.14 3.67 -0.52
CA GLY A 100 0.33 4.46 -1.71
C GLY A 100 -0.06 3.76 -3.01
N LYS A 101 -0.01 2.43 -3.10
CA LYS A 101 -0.10 1.70 -4.39
C LYS A 101 -1.53 1.37 -4.78
N TYR A 102 -2.31 0.85 -3.85
CA TYR A 102 -3.72 0.59 -4.10
C TYR A 102 -4.49 1.90 -4.26
N GLU A 103 -4.15 2.95 -3.48
CA GLU A 103 -4.72 4.29 -3.68
C GLU A 103 -4.38 4.79 -5.07
N TYR A 104 -3.10 4.72 -5.48
CA TYR A 104 -2.71 5.10 -6.84
C TYR A 104 -3.47 4.34 -7.91
N LEU A 105 -3.64 3.02 -7.76
CA LEU A 105 -4.40 2.21 -8.70
C LEU A 105 -5.86 2.68 -8.78
N LEU A 106 -6.55 2.78 -7.65
CA LEU A 106 -7.96 3.16 -7.58
C LEU A 106 -8.18 4.57 -8.13
N ASN A 107 -7.35 5.51 -7.74
CA ASN A 107 -7.31 6.87 -8.25
C ASN A 107 -7.09 6.91 -9.78
N THR A 108 -6.16 6.10 -10.27
CA THR A 108 -5.90 5.98 -11.72
C THR A 108 -7.10 5.40 -12.44
N LEU A 109 -7.74 4.37 -11.89
CA LEU A 109 -8.93 3.75 -12.48
C LEU A 109 -10.12 4.71 -12.48
N ASP A 110 -10.36 5.44 -11.39
CA ASP A 110 -11.38 6.48 -11.32
C ASP A 110 -11.15 7.54 -12.39
N TRP A 111 -9.92 8.05 -12.51
CA TRP A 111 -9.58 9.02 -13.54
C TRP A 111 -9.72 8.46 -14.97
N LEU A 112 -9.37 7.19 -15.21
CA LEU A 112 -9.52 6.56 -16.51
C LEU A 112 -11.00 6.36 -16.88
N ASN A 113 -11.83 5.97 -15.90
CA ASN A 113 -13.26 5.70 -16.07
C ASN A 113 -14.14 6.95 -15.99
N HIS A 114 -13.59 8.08 -15.58
CA HIS A 114 -14.36 9.32 -15.46
C HIS A 114 -14.99 9.70 -16.81
N GLU A 115 -16.28 9.95 -16.89
CA GLU A 115 -16.87 10.51 -18.11
C GLU A 115 -16.93 12.02 -17.95
N ASP A 116 -16.37 12.77 -18.91
CA ASP A 116 -16.55 14.21 -18.88
C ASP A 116 -18.04 14.48 -19.16
N ASP A 117 -18.74 15.07 -18.20
CA ASP A 117 -20.09 15.56 -18.43
C ASP A 117 -20.04 16.59 -19.58
N SER A 118 -20.63 16.24 -20.72
CA SER A 118 -20.63 17.08 -21.91
C SER A 118 -21.22 18.47 -21.63
N MET A 119 -22.22 18.55 -20.75
CA MET A 119 -22.81 19.82 -20.33
C MET A 119 -21.84 20.60 -19.44
N GLY A 120 -21.27 19.95 -18.43
CA GLY A 120 -20.22 20.54 -17.58
C GLY A 120 -19.02 21.06 -18.38
N ALA A 121 -18.52 20.28 -19.34
CA ALA A 121 -17.43 20.67 -20.22
C ALA A 121 -17.80 21.84 -21.14
N PHE A 122 -19.02 21.87 -21.66
CA PHE A 122 -19.53 23.00 -22.44
C PHE A 122 -19.63 24.27 -21.59
N LEU A 123 -20.27 24.20 -20.42
CA LEU A 123 -20.39 25.32 -19.49
C LEU A 123 -19.02 25.83 -19.03
N GLN A 124 -18.07 24.93 -18.78
CA GLN A 124 -16.69 25.29 -18.45
C GLN A 124 -16.02 26.07 -19.59
N ARG A 125 -16.16 25.61 -20.84
CA ARG A 125 -15.61 26.31 -22.02
C ARG A 125 -16.26 27.68 -22.20
N CYS A 126 -17.58 27.78 -22.09
CA CYS A 126 -18.30 29.04 -22.16
C CYS A 126 -17.88 30.00 -21.04
N GLY A 127 -17.72 29.50 -19.82
CA GLY A 127 -17.23 30.27 -18.67
C GLY A 127 -15.81 30.78 -18.88
N LEU A 128 -14.90 29.95 -19.41
CA LEU A 128 -13.53 30.36 -19.74
C LEU A 128 -13.50 31.42 -20.85
N LEU A 129 -14.31 31.27 -21.89
CA LEU A 129 -14.43 32.27 -22.96
C LEU A 129 -15.01 33.59 -22.45
N ALA A 130 -16.04 33.54 -21.59
CA ALA A 130 -16.61 34.72 -20.97
C ALA A 130 -15.60 35.43 -20.05
N ALA A 131 -14.85 34.68 -19.24
CA ALA A 131 -13.80 35.22 -18.39
C ALA A 131 -12.67 35.85 -19.21
N PHE A 132 -12.28 35.23 -20.33
CA PHE A 132 -11.28 35.77 -21.24
C PHE A 132 -11.77 37.03 -21.96
N GLY A 133 -13.02 37.04 -22.42
CA GLY A 133 -13.66 38.22 -23.01
C GLY A 133 -13.74 39.38 -22.03
N LEU A 134 -14.12 39.11 -20.78
CA LEU A 134 -14.12 40.11 -19.71
C LEU A 134 -12.71 40.63 -19.42
N LEU A 135 -11.70 39.77 -19.38
CA LEU A 135 -10.30 40.17 -19.20
C LEU A 135 -9.85 41.13 -20.31
N ILE A 136 -10.11 40.79 -21.59
CA ILE A 136 -9.80 41.66 -22.73
C ILE A 136 -10.57 42.98 -22.62
N TYR A 137 -11.88 42.94 -22.34
CA TYR A 137 -12.69 44.14 -22.18
C TYR A 137 -12.12 45.06 -21.10
N LEU A 138 -11.77 44.50 -19.92
CA LEU A 138 -11.18 45.27 -18.84
C LEU A 138 -9.85 45.88 -19.25
N LEU A 139 -8.96 45.11 -19.91
CA LEU A 139 -7.67 45.62 -20.38
C LEU A 139 -7.84 46.75 -21.42
N VAL A 140 -8.75 46.62 -22.38
CA VAL A 140 -9.01 47.65 -23.39
C VAL A 140 -9.69 48.88 -22.79
N ALA A 141 -10.60 48.69 -21.84
CA ALA A 141 -11.35 49.78 -21.19
C ALA A 141 -10.48 50.65 -20.28
N THR A 142 -9.27 50.20 -19.92
CA THR A 142 -8.30 51.03 -19.22
C THR A 142 -7.22 51.56 -20.17
N SER A 143 -7.03 52.88 -20.17
CA SER A 143 -5.90 53.55 -20.83
C SER A 143 -4.60 53.56 -20.00
N SER A 144 -4.62 53.07 -18.75
CA SER A 144 -3.47 53.14 -17.84
C SER A 144 -2.69 51.82 -17.79
N PRO A 145 -1.39 51.81 -18.16
CA PRO A 145 -0.55 50.61 -18.07
C PRO A 145 -0.48 49.99 -16.65
N ARG A 146 -0.61 50.82 -15.61
CA ARG A 146 -0.63 50.35 -14.22
C ARG A 146 -1.87 49.49 -13.93
N ARG A 147 -3.04 49.90 -14.40
CA ARG A 147 -4.28 49.12 -14.26
C ARG A 147 -4.25 47.82 -15.04
N TRP A 148 -3.54 47.76 -16.17
CA TRP A 148 -3.33 46.51 -16.91
C TRP A 148 -2.62 45.48 -16.05
N LEU A 149 -1.56 45.89 -15.35
CA LEU A 149 -0.83 45.02 -14.44
C LEU A 149 -1.73 44.56 -13.28
N GLU A 150 -2.50 45.47 -12.66
CA GLU A 150 -3.42 45.14 -11.58
C GLU A 150 -4.48 44.11 -12.02
N ILE A 151 -5.05 44.27 -13.22
CA ILE A 151 -6.01 43.33 -13.81
C ILE A 151 -5.37 41.97 -14.10
N LEU A 152 -4.16 41.94 -14.69
CA LEU A 152 -3.45 40.70 -14.97
C LEU A 152 -3.11 39.94 -13.70
N VAL A 153 -2.63 40.64 -12.66
CA VAL A 153 -2.33 40.03 -11.36
C VAL A 153 -3.62 39.49 -10.73
N ALA A 154 -4.72 40.25 -10.74
CA ALA A 154 -6.00 39.80 -10.22
C ALA A 154 -6.53 38.56 -10.97
N ALA A 155 -6.41 38.52 -12.29
CA ALA A 155 -6.81 37.38 -13.11
C ALA A 155 -5.96 36.13 -12.81
N LEU A 156 -4.63 36.29 -12.67
CA LEU A 156 -3.73 35.20 -12.30
C LEU A 156 -4.02 34.67 -10.90
N LEU A 157 -4.24 35.55 -9.91
CA LEU A 157 -4.60 35.17 -8.55
C LEU A 157 -5.96 34.46 -8.50
N THR A 158 -6.94 34.96 -9.24
CA THR A 158 -8.27 34.34 -9.32
C THR A 158 -8.20 32.96 -9.97
N GLY A 159 -7.47 32.83 -11.08
CA GLY A 159 -7.25 31.54 -11.74
C GLY A 159 -6.50 30.54 -10.86
N TRP A 160 -5.49 31.02 -10.11
CA TRP A 160 -4.77 30.20 -9.12
C TRP A 160 -5.70 29.72 -8.01
N LEU A 161 -6.52 30.60 -7.42
CA LEU A 161 -7.45 30.28 -6.34
C LEU A 161 -8.56 29.32 -6.80
N ALA A 162 -9.15 29.56 -7.98
CA ALA A 162 -10.13 28.65 -8.57
C ALA A 162 -9.53 27.26 -8.78
N GLY A 163 -8.29 27.17 -9.27
CA GLY A 163 -7.56 25.91 -9.38
C GLY A 163 -7.34 25.23 -8.03
N VAL A 164 -7.08 25.98 -6.96
CA VAL A 164 -6.98 25.41 -5.60
C VAL A 164 -8.33 24.84 -5.14
N ILE A 165 -9.42 25.57 -5.35
CA ILE A 165 -10.77 25.15 -4.94
C ILE A 165 -11.20 23.88 -5.67
N VAL A 166 -11.06 23.84 -7.00
CA VAL A 166 -11.41 22.65 -7.79
C VAL A 166 -10.64 21.43 -7.29
N ARG A 167 -9.32 21.55 -7.07
CA ARG A 167 -8.51 20.47 -6.52
C ARG A 167 -8.99 20.00 -5.14
N GLN A 168 -9.39 20.92 -4.27
CA GLN A 168 -9.91 20.58 -2.94
C GLN A 168 -11.28 19.87 -3.02
N VAL A 169 -12.13 20.26 -3.97
CA VAL A 169 -13.43 19.60 -4.19
C VAL A 169 -13.22 18.20 -4.77
N GLU A 170 -12.35 18.05 -5.77
CA GLU A 170 -12.00 16.75 -6.35
C GLU A 170 -11.39 15.82 -5.30
N ALA A 171 -10.46 16.32 -4.48
CA ALA A 171 -9.88 15.55 -3.39
C ALA A 171 -10.92 15.04 -2.39
N ARG A 172 -12.07 15.71 -2.21
CA ARG A 172 -13.12 15.22 -1.28
C ARG A 172 -14.03 14.14 -1.86
N ARG A 173 -13.94 13.85 -3.16
CA ARG A 173 -14.86 12.93 -3.86
C ARG A 173 -14.37 11.50 -3.94
N VAL A 174 -13.11 11.24 -3.60
CA VAL A 174 -12.54 9.91 -3.71
C VAL A 174 -12.91 9.11 -2.47
N ALA A 175 -13.65 8.03 -2.66
CA ALA A 175 -13.91 7.01 -1.65
C ALA A 175 -13.32 5.68 -2.11
N PHE A 176 -12.98 4.81 -1.17
CA PHE A 176 -12.64 3.44 -1.52
C PHE A 176 -13.87 2.72 -2.06
N PRO A 177 -13.72 1.88 -3.10
CA PRO A 177 -14.82 1.03 -3.53
C PRO A 177 -15.17 0.05 -2.41
N GLU A 178 -16.46 -0.29 -2.34
CA GLU A 178 -16.91 -1.38 -1.50
C GLU A 178 -16.39 -2.72 -2.04
N PRO A 179 -15.90 -3.62 -1.17
CA PRO A 179 -15.54 -4.97 -1.56
C PRO A 179 -16.73 -5.70 -2.21
N VAL A 180 -16.54 -6.22 -3.41
CA VAL A 180 -17.59 -6.93 -4.16
C VAL A 180 -17.72 -8.42 -3.82
N SER A 181 -16.76 -8.96 -3.08
CA SER A 181 -16.71 -10.36 -2.67
C SER A 181 -16.14 -10.50 -1.26
N PRO A 182 -16.52 -11.55 -0.51
CA PRO A 182 -15.90 -11.82 0.77
C PRO A 182 -14.37 -11.90 0.63
N ALA A 183 -13.65 -11.28 1.55
CA ALA A 183 -12.20 -11.20 1.50
C ALA A 183 -11.58 -11.42 2.88
N ARG A 184 -10.34 -11.92 2.88
CA ARG A 184 -9.51 -12.02 4.08
C ARG A 184 -8.29 -11.14 3.89
N ALA A 185 -7.94 -10.35 4.88
CA ALA A 185 -6.77 -9.48 4.82
C ALA A 185 -5.94 -9.55 6.10
N VAL A 186 -4.64 -9.77 5.95
CA VAL A 186 -3.66 -9.72 7.03
C VAL A 186 -2.85 -8.44 6.87
N PHE A 187 -2.96 -7.54 7.83
CA PHE A 187 -2.24 -6.27 7.85
C PHE A 187 -1.00 -6.37 8.72
N PHE A 188 0.17 -6.34 8.08
CA PHE A 188 1.46 -6.30 8.76
C PHE A 188 1.73 -4.89 9.26
N ALA A 189 1.71 -4.73 10.58
CA ALA A 189 2.01 -3.47 11.21
C ALA A 189 3.51 -3.19 11.20
N SER A 190 3.91 -2.05 10.65
CA SER A 190 5.31 -1.69 10.46
C SER A 190 5.49 -0.18 10.28
N LYS A 191 6.73 0.29 10.43
CA LYS A 191 7.10 1.66 10.05
C LYS A 191 7.33 1.76 8.54
N ALA A 192 7.13 2.94 7.98
CA ALA A 192 7.27 3.25 6.57
C ALA A 192 8.71 3.08 6.07
N ASP A 193 9.68 3.39 6.92
CA ASP A 193 11.12 3.33 6.66
C ASP A 193 11.75 1.99 7.04
N GLU A 194 10.98 1.06 7.61
CA GLU A 194 11.49 -0.20 8.12
C GLU A 194 12.13 -1.05 7.00
N PRO A 195 13.46 -1.30 7.06
CA PRO A 195 14.18 -1.97 5.98
C PRO A 195 13.82 -3.45 5.82
N ALA A 196 13.31 -4.10 6.87
CA ALA A 196 12.84 -5.49 6.81
C ALA A 196 11.50 -5.66 6.11
N TYR A 197 10.77 -4.56 5.88
CA TYR A 197 9.48 -4.60 5.22
C TYR A 197 9.49 -3.83 3.90
N GLY A 198 9.11 -4.54 2.86
CA GLY A 198 8.73 -3.91 1.61
C GLY A 198 9.38 -4.47 0.39
N LEU A 199 9.54 -5.79 0.29
CA LEU A 199 10.06 -6.60 -0.82
C LEU A 199 11.23 -5.95 -1.53
N ARG A 200 12.05 -5.21 -0.78
CA ARG A 200 13.32 -4.66 -1.26
C ARG A 200 14.33 -5.81 -1.31
N THR A 201 13.88 -7.02 -1.64
CA THR A 201 14.65 -8.25 -1.69
C THR A 201 15.96 -8.08 -2.47
N PHE A 202 15.95 -7.22 -3.49
CA PHE A 202 17.14 -6.88 -4.30
C PHE A 202 17.96 -5.67 -3.82
N THR A 203 17.45 -4.84 -2.89
CA THR A 203 18.04 -3.51 -2.56
C THR A 203 18.01 -3.14 -1.07
N THR A 204 17.57 -4.02 -0.18
CA THR A 204 17.63 -3.78 1.27
C THR A 204 18.95 -4.24 1.86
N ASP A 205 19.44 -3.46 2.82
CA ASP A 205 20.65 -3.75 3.59
C ASP A 205 20.36 -4.55 4.86
N ALA A 206 19.07 -4.82 5.17
CA ALA A 206 18.71 -5.63 6.34
C ALA A 206 19.29 -7.06 6.23
N PRO A 207 19.77 -7.68 7.30
CA PRO A 207 20.18 -9.09 7.28
C PRO A 207 19.02 -10.00 6.86
N TYR A 208 19.29 -11.12 6.18
CA TYR A 208 18.22 -12.00 5.65
C TYR A 208 17.37 -12.64 6.76
N GLU A 209 17.97 -12.86 7.92
CA GLU A 209 17.35 -13.36 9.14
C GLU A 209 16.31 -12.39 9.74
N ASP A 210 16.38 -11.12 9.38
CA ASP A 210 15.45 -10.07 9.82
C ASP A 210 14.38 -9.73 8.77
N ARG A 211 14.48 -10.28 7.55
CA ARG A 211 13.54 -10.05 6.45
C ARG A 211 12.43 -11.09 6.48
N PHE A 212 11.20 -10.65 6.25
CA PHE A 212 10.00 -11.51 6.21
C PHE A 212 9.24 -11.33 4.89
N ASP A 213 9.92 -10.87 3.84
CA ASP A 213 9.30 -10.56 2.56
C ASP A 213 8.67 -11.80 1.94
N VAL A 214 9.31 -12.97 2.04
CA VAL A 214 8.77 -14.23 1.52
C VAL A 214 7.49 -14.63 2.27
N PHE A 215 7.52 -14.57 3.60
CA PHE A 215 6.36 -14.90 4.44
C PHE A 215 5.17 -13.98 4.12
N VAL A 216 5.40 -12.66 4.08
CA VAL A 216 4.36 -11.66 3.76
C VAL A 216 3.74 -11.94 2.38
N GLN A 217 4.55 -12.17 1.35
CA GLN A 217 4.03 -12.46 0.00
C GLN A 217 3.23 -13.76 -0.06
N TRP A 218 3.64 -14.76 0.71
CA TRP A 218 3.04 -16.09 0.67
C TRP A 218 1.67 -16.16 1.35
N VAL A 219 1.28 -15.17 2.15
CA VAL A 219 -0.10 -15.02 2.65
C VAL A 219 -1.11 -15.14 1.50
N LEU A 220 -0.80 -14.61 0.31
CA LEU A 220 -1.64 -14.71 -0.88
C LEU A 220 -1.99 -16.14 -1.32
N ARG A 221 -1.14 -17.12 -0.99
CA ARG A 221 -1.37 -18.53 -1.32
C ARG A 221 -2.48 -19.16 -0.47
N THR A 222 -2.84 -18.54 0.65
CA THR A 222 -3.96 -18.96 1.52
C THR A 222 -5.31 -18.37 1.08
N GLY A 223 -5.31 -17.51 0.05
CA GLY A 223 -6.49 -16.76 -0.37
C GLY A 223 -6.74 -15.48 0.46
N ALA A 224 -5.92 -15.19 1.47
CA ALA A 224 -5.90 -13.90 2.15
C ALA A 224 -4.95 -12.91 1.45
N PHE A 225 -5.25 -11.62 1.48
CA PHE A 225 -4.36 -10.58 0.98
C PHE A 225 -3.42 -10.10 2.09
N SER A 226 -2.16 -9.85 1.75
CA SER A 226 -1.20 -9.18 2.63
C SER A 226 -1.25 -7.67 2.39
N ALA A 227 -1.50 -6.89 3.43
CA ALA A 227 -1.47 -5.44 3.41
C ALA A 227 -0.55 -4.90 4.52
N PHE A 228 -0.29 -3.60 4.54
CA PHE A 228 0.50 -2.97 5.60
C PHE A 228 -0.30 -1.93 6.36
N LEU A 229 -0.13 -1.95 7.68
CA LEU A 229 -0.62 -0.93 8.58
C LEU A 229 0.58 -0.12 9.07
N LEU A 230 0.62 1.17 8.73
CA LEU A 230 1.74 2.01 9.15
C LEU A 230 1.58 2.46 10.59
N THR A 231 2.67 2.35 11.36
CA THR A 231 2.69 2.70 12.78
C THR A 231 3.28 4.07 13.07
N ASP A 232 3.85 4.75 12.08
CA ASP A 232 4.44 6.09 12.27
C ASP A 232 3.37 7.15 12.55
N GLU A 233 3.71 8.13 13.39
CA GLU A 233 2.86 9.28 13.62
C GLU A 233 2.66 10.07 12.33
N GLY A 234 1.39 10.30 11.95
CA GLY A 234 1.03 11.02 10.72
C GLY A 234 0.97 10.15 9.46
N ALA A 235 1.25 8.85 9.55
CA ALA A 235 1.03 7.93 8.45
C ALA A 235 -0.45 7.59 8.30
N HIS A 236 -1.10 8.10 7.24
CA HIS A 236 -2.49 7.80 6.93
C HIS A 236 -2.55 6.64 5.95
N THR A 237 -3.06 5.50 6.43
CA THR A 237 -3.39 4.31 5.62
C THR A 237 -4.82 3.93 5.92
N ASP A 238 -5.73 4.53 5.16
CA ASP A 238 -7.16 4.39 5.43
C ASP A 238 -7.69 2.99 5.04
N LEU A 239 -6.92 2.18 4.29
CA LEU A 239 -7.31 0.82 3.90
C LEU A 239 -7.66 -0.09 5.06
N TYR A 240 -6.88 -0.06 6.14
CA TYR A 240 -7.17 -0.90 7.30
C TYR A 240 -8.51 -0.52 7.93
N ASP A 241 -8.74 0.79 8.10
CA ASP A 241 -9.98 1.30 8.68
C ASP A 241 -11.18 1.06 7.76
N HIS A 242 -10.99 1.21 6.44
CA HIS A 242 -12.00 0.88 5.43
C HIS A 242 -12.36 -0.60 5.45
N LEU A 243 -11.37 -1.49 5.27
CA LEU A 243 -11.61 -2.92 5.15
C LEU A 243 -12.10 -3.55 6.45
N ARG A 244 -11.70 -3.04 7.63
CA ARG A 244 -12.26 -3.57 8.89
C ARG A 244 -13.71 -3.16 9.12
N SER A 245 -14.18 -2.08 8.48
CA SER A 245 -15.60 -1.67 8.55
C SER A 245 -16.45 -2.26 7.43
N ALA A 246 -15.82 -2.75 6.36
CA ALA A 246 -16.52 -3.31 5.23
C ALA A 246 -17.23 -4.62 5.60
N GLU A 247 -18.47 -4.78 5.15
CA GLU A 247 -19.20 -6.03 5.29
C GLU A 247 -18.48 -7.14 4.51
N ASN A 248 -18.47 -8.36 5.05
CA ASN A 248 -17.87 -9.55 4.44
C ASN A 248 -16.34 -9.52 4.29
N VAL A 249 -15.64 -8.58 4.93
CA VAL A 249 -14.17 -8.61 4.99
C VAL A 249 -13.69 -9.00 6.39
N ASP A 250 -13.02 -10.14 6.46
CA ASP A 250 -12.32 -10.56 7.67
C ASP A 250 -10.91 -9.95 7.67
N THR A 251 -10.62 -9.14 8.69
CA THR A 251 -9.29 -8.54 8.88
C THR A 251 -8.56 -9.19 10.06
N ALA A 252 -7.24 -9.27 9.95
CA ALA A 252 -6.34 -9.64 11.03
C ALA A 252 -5.14 -8.67 11.05
N LEU A 253 -4.60 -8.40 12.24
CA LEU A 253 -3.35 -7.66 12.39
C LEU A 253 -2.19 -8.62 12.60
N ALA A 254 -1.09 -8.43 11.89
CA ALA A 254 0.16 -9.13 12.10
C ALA A 254 1.21 -8.17 12.64
N PHE A 255 1.98 -8.62 13.64
CA PHE A 255 3.12 -7.86 14.18
C PHE A 255 4.30 -8.80 14.41
N ILE A 256 5.49 -8.37 13.97
CA ILE A 256 6.73 -9.15 14.12
C ILE A 256 7.68 -8.38 15.04
N ALA A 257 7.88 -8.91 16.25
CA ALA A 257 8.84 -8.40 17.22
C ALA A 257 10.19 -9.09 17.03
N ARG A 258 11.17 -8.37 16.48
CA ARG A 258 12.51 -8.90 16.18
C ARG A 258 13.50 -8.66 17.32
N LYS A 259 13.25 -7.61 18.09
CA LYS A 259 14.09 -7.16 19.19
C LYS A 259 13.22 -6.60 20.33
N PRO A 260 13.72 -6.55 21.58
CA PRO A 260 12.93 -6.12 22.73
C PRO A 260 12.27 -4.74 22.56
N GLU A 261 12.91 -3.82 21.83
CA GLU A 261 12.41 -2.47 21.58
C GLU A 261 11.15 -2.46 20.69
N ASP A 262 10.91 -3.52 19.92
CA ASP A 262 9.69 -3.65 19.11
C ASP A 262 8.45 -3.89 19.99
N LEU A 263 8.63 -4.33 21.24
CA LEU A 263 7.51 -4.55 22.18
C LEU A 263 6.81 -3.23 22.55
N ASP A 264 7.53 -2.11 22.55
CA ASP A 264 6.92 -0.78 22.76
C ASP A 264 6.00 -0.39 21.59
N GLN A 265 6.39 -0.75 20.37
CA GLN A 265 5.56 -0.54 19.19
C GLN A 265 4.31 -1.42 19.24
N LEU A 266 4.42 -2.67 19.68
CA LEU A 266 3.26 -3.54 19.91
C LEU A 266 2.29 -2.94 20.92
N ARG A 267 2.79 -2.44 22.06
CA ARG A 267 1.96 -1.78 23.08
C ARG A 267 1.25 -0.55 22.52
N ALA A 268 1.96 0.30 21.78
CA ALA A 268 1.40 1.50 21.17
C ALA A 268 0.33 1.14 20.13
N LEU A 269 0.61 0.17 19.25
CA LEU A 269 -0.31 -0.32 18.24
C LEU A 269 -1.60 -0.87 18.87
N ALA A 270 -1.47 -1.74 19.88
CA ALA A 270 -2.61 -2.36 20.55
C ALA A 270 -3.49 -1.36 21.31
N LYS A 271 -2.90 -0.29 21.88
CA LYS A 271 -3.64 0.80 22.52
C LYS A 271 -4.29 1.76 21.52
N GLY A 272 -3.69 1.89 20.33
CA GLY A 272 -4.15 2.74 19.24
C GLY A 272 -5.00 1.99 18.21
N ARG A 273 -4.55 2.00 16.94
CA ARG A 273 -5.30 1.47 15.78
C ARG A 273 -5.61 -0.03 15.88
N GLY A 274 -4.82 -0.79 16.63
CA GLY A 274 -5.05 -2.21 16.87
C GLY A 274 -6.09 -2.52 17.94
N ARG A 275 -6.56 -1.54 18.71
CA ARG A 275 -7.47 -1.78 19.85
C ARG A 275 -8.73 -2.57 19.47
N SER A 276 -9.27 -2.31 18.28
CA SER A 276 -10.48 -2.94 17.73
C SER A 276 -10.20 -4.23 16.97
N ALA A 277 -8.93 -4.61 16.76
CA ALA A 277 -8.60 -5.84 16.06
C ALA A 277 -9.00 -7.05 16.91
N THR A 278 -9.80 -7.93 16.33
CA THR A 278 -10.28 -9.17 16.95
C THR A 278 -9.38 -10.37 16.66
N ARG A 279 -8.48 -10.25 15.67
CA ARG A 279 -7.56 -11.30 15.24
C ARG A 279 -6.14 -10.76 15.15
N TRP A 280 -5.21 -11.45 15.79
CA TRP A 280 -3.81 -11.08 15.84
C TRP A 280 -2.90 -12.25 15.50
N LEU A 281 -1.91 -11.97 14.67
CA LEU A 281 -0.77 -12.85 14.39
C LEU A 281 0.49 -12.20 14.95
N LEU A 282 1.06 -12.78 15.99
CA LEU A 282 2.18 -12.20 16.73
C LEU A 282 3.39 -13.11 16.62
N LEU A 283 4.40 -12.65 15.90
CA LEU A 283 5.63 -13.39 15.68
C LEU A 283 6.75 -12.78 16.54
N PHE A 284 7.34 -13.57 17.42
CA PHE A 284 8.44 -13.16 18.28
C PHE A 284 9.72 -13.87 17.87
N SER A 285 10.80 -13.11 17.65
CA SER A 285 12.12 -13.70 17.39
C SER A 285 12.69 -14.40 18.62
N ASN A 286 13.81 -15.10 18.45
CA ASN A 286 14.51 -15.78 19.53
C ASN A 286 15.15 -14.81 20.55
N THR A 287 15.21 -13.51 20.25
CA THR A 287 15.76 -12.50 21.19
C THR A 287 14.73 -12.05 22.22
N ILE A 288 13.45 -12.36 22.00
CA ILE A 288 12.37 -12.07 22.93
C ILE A 288 12.18 -13.27 23.86
N THR A 289 12.15 -13.05 25.16
CA THR A 289 11.82 -14.10 26.14
C THR A 289 10.32 -14.27 26.31
N ALA A 290 9.89 -15.44 26.79
CA ALA A 290 8.49 -15.70 27.09
C ALA A 290 7.92 -14.68 28.09
N GLU A 291 8.70 -14.29 29.09
CA GLU A 291 8.33 -13.32 30.11
C GLU A 291 8.16 -11.92 29.52
N ALA A 292 9.09 -11.49 28.65
CA ALA A 292 9.03 -10.19 28.01
C ALA A 292 7.82 -10.08 27.07
N ALA A 293 7.56 -11.13 26.27
CA ALA A 293 6.38 -11.20 25.41
C ALA A 293 5.09 -11.19 26.24
N ALA A 294 4.98 -12.06 27.25
CA ALA A 294 3.80 -12.11 28.11
C ALA A 294 3.53 -10.77 28.83
N ALA A 295 4.57 -10.11 29.35
CA ALA A 295 4.45 -8.79 29.96
C ALA A 295 3.93 -7.74 28.96
N ALA A 296 4.50 -7.69 27.75
CA ALA A 296 4.05 -6.77 26.72
C ALA A 296 2.59 -7.00 26.30
N LEU A 297 2.16 -8.26 26.15
CA LEU A 297 0.77 -8.60 25.83
C LEU A 297 -0.21 -8.23 26.94
N ASN A 298 0.18 -8.40 28.19
CA ASN A 298 -0.62 -7.99 29.35
C ASN A 298 -0.80 -6.48 29.40
N GLU A 299 0.30 -5.73 29.27
CA GLU A 299 0.32 -4.26 29.28
C GLU A 299 -0.39 -3.65 28.06
N ALA A 300 -0.39 -4.36 26.93
CA ALA A 300 -1.13 -4.03 25.72
C ALA A 300 -2.63 -4.36 25.83
N GLY A 301 -3.04 -5.12 26.86
CA GLY A 301 -4.42 -5.59 27.03
C GLY A 301 -4.85 -6.62 25.98
N LEU A 302 -3.89 -7.35 25.39
CA LEU A 302 -4.14 -8.41 24.41
C LEU A 302 -4.41 -9.75 25.12
N ALA A 303 -3.61 -10.11 26.11
CA ALA A 303 -3.72 -11.38 26.87
C ALA A 303 -3.71 -11.13 28.38
N GLN A 304 -4.52 -11.86 29.15
CA GLN A 304 -4.57 -11.77 30.62
C GLN A 304 -4.81 -13.14 31.28
N GLY A 305 -4.39 -13.31 32.53
CA GLY A 305 -4.68 -14.52 33.32
C GLY A 305 -4.18 -15.80 32.65
N ALA A 306 -5.06 -16.81 32.50
CA ALA A 306 -4.72 -18.11 31.91
C ALA A 306 -4.18 -18.00 30.47
N ALA A 307 -4.60 -16.98 29.71
CA ALA A 307 -4.08 -16.73 28.37
C ALA A 307 -2.57 -16.46 28.39
N LEU A 308 -2.06 -15.75 29.40
CA LEU A 308 -0.62 -15.45 29.51
C LEU A 308 0.21 -16.70 29.81
N GLU A 309 -0.33 -17.63 30.59
CA GLU A 309 0.34 -18.90 30.85
C GLU A 309 0.40 -19.77 29.58
N GLN A 310 -0.65 -19.74 28.75
CA GLN A 310 -0.64 -20.35 27.42
C GLN A 310 0.37 -19.66 26.48
N VAL A 311 0.48 -18.33 26.52
CA VAL A 311 1.53 -17.62 25.75
C VAL A 311 2.92 -18.11 26.13
N LYS A 312 3.20 -18.24 27.43
CA LYS A 312 4.51 -18.70 27.90
C LYS A 312 4.81 -20.12 27.42
N SER A 313 3.80 -20.99 27.31
CA SER A 313 3.99 -22.35 26.76
C SER A 313 4.34 -22.36 25.27
N ALA A 314 4.15 -21.26 24.54
CA ALA A 314 4.55 -21.14 23.14
C ALA A 314 6.06 -21.17 22.93
N TRP A 315 6.90 -20.77 23.90
CA TRP A 315 8.35 -20.77 23.70
C TRP A 315 8.94 -22.18 23.51
N PRO A 316 8.60 -23.17 24.36
CA PRO A 316 9.00 -24.55 24.08
C PRO A 316 8.24 -25.17 22.91
N GLN A 317 6.97 -24.79 22.69
CA GLN A 317 6.09 -25.40 21.66
C GLN A 317 6.16 -24.70 20.29
N ARG A 318 6.87 -23.58 20.18
CA ARG A 318 6.99 -22.65 19.04
C ARG A 318 5.72 -21.93 18.61
N GLN A 319 4.54 -22.39 19.01
CA GLN A 319 3.27 -21.81 18.59
C GLN A 319 2.16 -22.08 19.61
N VAL A 320 1.24 -21.14 19.76
CA VAL A 320 0.00 -21.32 20.53
C VAL A 320 -1.11 -20.41 19.98
N LEU A 321 -2.32 -20.95 19.93
CA LEU A 321 -3.54 -20.19 19.67
C LEU A 321 -4.22 -19.88 21.00
N VAL A 322 -4.49 -18.61 21.27
CA VAL A 322 -5.05 -18.13 22.54
C VAL A 322 -6.26 -17.24 22.29
N GLU A 323 -7.34 -17.47 23.04
CA GLU A 323 -8.52 -16.62 23.05
C GLU A 323 -8.51 -15.77 24.34
N SER A 324 -8.59 -14.45 24.21
CA SER A 324 -8.54 -13.52 25.34
C SER A 324 -9.35 -12.25 25.07
N GLY A 325 -10.33 -11.96 25.93
CA GLY A 325 -11.12 -10.72 25.84
C GLY A 325 -11.88 -10.57 24.51
N GLY A 326 -12.35 -11.68 23.94
CA GLY A 326 -13.02 -11.69 22.62
C GLY A 326 -12.07 -11.53 21.43
N ARG A 327 -10.76 -11.62 21.67
CA ARG A 327 -9.74 -11.62 20.63
C ARG A 327 -9.11 -13.00 20.49
N ARG A 328 -8.82 -13.35 19.25
CA ARG A 328 -8.01 -14.49 18.87
C ARG A 328 -6.57 -14.05 18.63
N LEU A 329 -5.62 -14.70 19.28
CA LEU A 329 -4.20 -14.44 19.18
C LEU A 329 -3.48 -15.71 18.72
N GLU A 330 -2.94 -15.70 17.51
CA GLU A 330 -1.98 -16.69 17.02
C GLU A 330 -0.58 -16.22 17.38
N ILE A 331 0.07 -16.90 18.31
CA ILE A 331 1.37 -16.49 18.86
C ILE A 331 2.43 -17.49 18.44
N VAL A 332 3.50 -16.98 17.84
CA VAL A 332 4.61 -17.76 17.31
C VAL A 332 5.90 -17.34 17.99
N ALA A 333 6.57 -18.27 18.64
CA ALA A 333 7.93 -18.10 19.13
C ALA A 333 8.94 -18.62 18.09
N GLY A 334 10.08 -17.94 17.96
CA GLY A 334 11.11 -18.29 16.99
C GLY A 334 10.77 -17.89 15.55
N ALA A 335 10.21 -16.69 15.38
CA ALA A 335 9.85 -16.08 14.11
C ALA A 335 10.93 -16.17 13.03
N ALA A 336 12.22 -16.17 13.41
CA ALA A 336 13.35 -16.24 12.47
C ALA A 336 13.29 -17.44 11.51
N ARG A 337 12.55 -18.52 11.82
CA ARG A 337 12.32 -19.63 10.89
C ARG A 337 11.46 -19.28 9.67
N PHE A 338 10.70 -18.19 9.76
CA PHE A 338 9.89 -17.61 8.68
C PHE A 338 10.57 -16.40 8.04
N SER A 339 11.84 -16.16 8.34
CA SER A 339 12.61 -15.16 7.62
C SER A 339 12.95 -15.64 6.20
N ASP A 340 13.45 -14.74 5.36
CA ASP A 340 13.76 -15.03 3.96
C ASP A 340 14.87 -16.09 3.83
N GLN A 341 15.85 -16.11 4.75
CA GLN A 341 16.96 -17.06 4.73
C GLN A 341 16.49 -18.53 4.72
N PRO A 342 15.68 -19.00 5.69
CA PRO A 342 15.18 -20.38 5.72
C PRO A 342 14.09 -20.64 4.67
N MET A 343 13.20 -19.67 4.38
CA MET A 343 12.11 -19.87 3.41
C MET A 343 12.61 -19.90 1.95
N GLY A 344 13.83 -19.41 1.72
CA GLY A 344 14.50 -19.42 0.42
C GLY A 344 14.27 -18.14 -0.36
N PHE A 345 15.36 -17.64 -0.95
CA PHE A 345 15.33 -16.52 -1.88
C PHE A 345 15.06 -16.96 -3.32
N SER A 346 14.51 -16.05 -4.13
CA SER A 346 13.87 -16.23 -5.45
C SER A 346 14.71 -16.88 -6.57
N GLU A 347 15.94 -17.31 -6.32
CA GLU A 347 16.81 -17.88 -7.34
C GLU A 347 16.56 -19.37 -7.63
N LYS A 348 15.90 -20.10 -6.71
CA LYS A 348 15.48 -21.49 -6.93
C LYS A 348 13.96 -21.61 -6.92
N VAL A 349 13.40 -21.94 -8.09
CA VAL A 349 11.95 -22.03 -8.34
C VAL A 349 11.29 -23.17 -7.56
N THR A 350 12.05 -24.18 -7.12
CA THR A 350 11.51 -25.33 -6.38
C THR A 350 11.94 -25.30 -4.91
N PRO A 351 11.00 -25.22 -3.96
CA PRO A 351 11.33 -25.30 -2.55
C PRO A 351 11.86 -26.70 -2.19
N THR A 352 12.89 -26.74 -1.35
CA THR A 352 13.35 -27.98 -0.72
C THR A 352 12.24 -28.58 0.17
N PRO A 353 12.28 -29.87 0.52
CA PRO A 353 11.30 -30.46 1.43
C PRO A 353 11.19 -29.72 2.78
N VAL A 354 12.31 -29.21 3.30
CA VAL A 354 12.35 -28.41 4.53
C VAL A 354 11.64 -27.07 4.34
N GLN A 355 11.92 -26.37 3.24
CA GLN A 355 11.22 -25.13 2.89
C GLN A 355 9.72 -25.38 2.71
N ARG A 356 9.34 -26.48 2.03
CA ARG A 356 7.94 -26.83 1.84
C ARG A 356 7.22 -27.03 3.17
N ALA A 357 7.82 -27.74 4.11
CA ALA A 357 7.26 -27.91 5.45
C ALA A 357 7.10 -26.55 6.18
N LEU A 358 8.07 -25.65 6.07
CA LEU A 358 7.98 -24.29 6.62
C LEU A 358 6.85 -23.48 5.96
N PHE A 359 6.66 -23.63 4.65
CA PHE A 359 5.57 -22.98 3.95
C PHE A 359 4.20 -23.52 4.37
N ASP A 360 4.06 -24.83 4.48
CA ASP A 360 2.81 -25.45 4.94
C ASP A 360 2.50 -25.04 6.39
N GLU A 361 3.52 -24.90 7.24
CA GLU A 361 3.36 -24.34 8.59
C GLU A 361 2.91 -22.86 8.54
N ALA A 362 3.56 -22.03 7.72
CA ALA A 362 3.18 -20.63 7.52
C ALA A 362 1.74 -20.47 7.03
N PHE A 363 1.28 -21.34 6.13
CA PHE A 363 -0.12 -21.37 5.67
C PHE A 363 -1.08 -21.73 6.80
N GLY A 364 -0.74 -22.76 7.59
CA GLY A 364 -1.53 -23.14 8.76
C GLY A 364 -1.71 -22.00 9.75
N LEU A 365 -0.67 -21.18 9.98
CA LEU A 365 -0.76 -19.99 10.84
C LEU A 365 -1.80 -18.99 10.34
N VAL A 366 -1.78 -18.69 9.04
CA VAL A 366 -2.70 -17.73 8.44
C VAL A 366 -4.13 -18.28 8.43
N ASP A 367 -4.31 -19.55 8.08
CA ASP A 367 -5.63 -20.18 8.05
C ASP A 367 -6.26 -20.23 9.46
N ALA A 368 -5.48 -20.54 10.49
CA ALA A 368 -5.93 -20.59 11.89
C ALA A 368 -6.53 -19.26 12.37
N LEU A 369 -6.02 -18.12 11.90
CA LEU A 369 -6.57 -16.80 12.21
C LEU A 369 -8.02 -16.66 11.76
N PHE A 370 -8.37 -17.24 10.61
CA PHE A 370 -9.66 -17.07 9.96
C PHE A 370 -10.63 -18.23 10.17
N LEU A 371 -10.25 -19.27 10.91
CA LEU A 371 -11.19 -20.31 11.33
C LEU A 371 -12.31 -19.71 12.21
N PRO A 372 -13.51 -20.28 12.24
CA PRO A 372 -14.51 -19.91 13.24
C PRO A 372 -13.97 -20.15 14.67
N ALA A 373 -14.44 -19.39 15.66
CA ALA A 373 -14.29 -19.78 17.06
C ALA A 373 -14.95 -21.14 17.26
N THR A 374 -14.17 -22.14 17.65
CA THR A 374 -14.66 -23.49 17.96
C THR A 374 -15.67 -23.37 19.11
N GLY A 375 -16.96 -23.27 18.77
CA GLY A 375 -18.02 -22.92 19.71
C GLY A 375 -19.28 -22.34 19.06
N VAL A 376 -19.19 -21.82 17.83
CA VAL A 376 -20.37 -21.43 17.05
C VAL A 376 -20.43 -22.27 15.78
N THR A 377 -21.19 -23.36 15.80
CA THR A 377 -21.67 -24.02 14.59
C THR A 377 -22.67 -23.09 13.91
N THR A 378 -22.19 -22.06 13.22
CA THR A 378 -23.00 -21.40 12.20
C THR A 378 -23.09 -22.36 11.03
N ASN A 379 -24.31 -22.61 10.56
CA ASN A 379 -24.56 -23.29 9.29
C ASN A 379 -23.92 -22.45 8.18
N ALA A 380 -22.66 -22.72 7.85
CA ALA A 380 -21.96 -22.04 6.78
C ALA A 380 -22.68 -22.32 5.45
N PRO A 381 -22.91 -21.31 4.60
CA PRO A 381 -23.33 -21.55 3.23
C PRO A 381 -22.29 -22.45 2.56
N GLN A 382 -22.75 -23.49 1.87
CA GLN A 382 -21.85 -24.32 1.07
C GLN A 382 -21.01 -23.44 0.14
N PRO A 383 -19.72 -23.77 -0.06
CA PRO A 383 -18.89 -23.06 -1.03
C PRO A 383 -19.62 -23.09 -2.37
N VAL A 384 -19.92 -21.90 -2.90
CA VAL A 384 -20.38 -21.76 -4.27
C VAL A 384 -19.30 -22.39 -5.13
N ALA A 385 -19.60 -23.54 -5.72
CA ALA A 385 -18.69 -24.21 -6.64
C ALA A 385 -18.24 -23.16 -7.66
N ASN A 386 -16.92 -22.97 -7.77
CA ASN A 386 -16.32 -22.08 -8.74
C ASN A 386 -16.89 -22.41 -10.13
N ALA A 387 -17.86 -21.62 -10.58
CA ALA A 387 -18.34 -21.67 -11.93
C ALA A 387 -17.14 -21.27 -12.79
N THR A 388 -16.57 -22.25 -13.49
CA THR A 388 -15.54 -21.99 -14.50
C THR A 388 -16.21 -21.06 -15.52
N PRO A 389 -15.74 -19.83 -15.71
CA PRO A 389 -16.31 -18.96 -16.73
C PRO A 389 -16.15 -19.66 -18.09
N PRO A 390 -17.19 -19.65 -18.95
CA PRO A 390 -17.10 -20.28 -20.26
C PRO A 390 -15.93 -19.66 -21.02
N ILE A 391 -15.02 -20.53 -21.47
CA ILE A 391 -13.96 -20.15 -22.40
C ILE A 391 -14.66 -19.56 -23.63
N PRO A 392 -14.44 -18.28 -23.98
CA PRO A 392 -14.98 -17.74 -25.21
C PRO A 392 -14.41 -18.55 -26.38
N ALA A 393 -15.30 -19.09 -27.21
CA ALA A 393 -14.92 -19.76 -28.44
C ALA A 393 -14.03 -18.81 -29.26
N GLN A 394 -12.85 -19.28 -29.65
CA GLN A 394 -11.98 -18.52 -30.54
C GLN A 394 -12.66 -18.31 -31.90
N PRO A 395 -12.50 -17.14 -32.52
CA PRO A 395 -13.04 -16.86 -33.86
C PRO A 395 -12.37 -17.68 -34.96
#